data_AF-A0A354FH90-F1
#
_entry.id   AF-A0A354FH90-F1
#
_cell.length_a   1.000
_cell.length_b   1.000
_cell.length_c   1.000
_cell.angle_alpha   90.00
_cell.angle_beta   90.00
_cell.angle_gamma   90.00
#
_symmetry.space_group_name_H-M   'P 1'
#
loop_
_entity.id
_entity.type
_entity.pdbx_description
1 polymer ?
#
loop_
_entity_poly.entity_id
_entity_poly.type
_entity_poly.pdbx_seq_one_letter_code
_entity_poly.pdbx_strand_id
1 'polypeptide(L)' 'PVRAAVEKGDDIIPSTKKLGGPGSVLVMPLTNKDSIWSFDHMDAAEITIPDAPHPDELVIAVVLADGGRPLARVSS' A
#
# COMPACT_ATOMS: atom_id res chain seq x y z
N PRO A 1 6.86 -13.05 -4.45
CA PRO A 1 6.14 -13.60 -3.27
C PRO A 1 4.69 -13.06 -3.18
N VAL A 2 4.50 -11.74 -3.14
CA VAL A 2 3.15 -11.13 -2.99
C VAL A 2 2.19 -11.57 -4.09
N ARG A 3 2.55 -11.42 -5.38
CA ARG A 3 1.70 -11.81 -6.52
C ARG A 3 1.23 -13.27 -6.46
N ALA A 4 2.13 -14.18 -6.06
CA ALA A 4 1.79 -15.60 -5.93
C ALA A 4 0.83 -15.83 -4.75
N ALA A 5 0.96 -15.08 -3.65
CA ALA A 5 0.09 -15.17 -2.50
C ALA A 5 -1.33 -14.62 -2.75
N VAL A 6 -1.49 -13.72 -3.72
CA VAL A 6 -2.81 -13.18 -4.13
C VAL A 6 -3.33 -13.84 -5.41
N GLU A 7 -2.80 -15.02 -5.76
CA GLU A 7 -3.12 -15.89 -6.90
C GLU A 7 -2.86 -15.29 -8.29
N LYS A 8 -3.03 -13.97 -8.44
CA LYS A 8 -2.89 -13.22 -9.68
C LYS A 8 -2.55 -11.76 -9.34
N GLY A 9 -1.83 -11.09 -10.23
CA GLY A 9 -1.69 -9.64 -10.21
C GLY A 9 -0.91 -9.27 -11.45
N ASP A 10 -1.60 -8.81 -12.48
CA ASP A 10 -0.96 -8.53 -13.77
C ASP A 10 -0.25 -7.16 -13.76
N ASP A 11 -0.72 -6.23 -12.91
CA ASP A 11 -0.27 -4.84 -12.91
C ASP A 11 0.74 -4.53 -11.79
N ILE A 12 1.41 -3.39 -11.83
CA ILE A 12 2.46 -3.01 -10.86
C ILE A 12 1.94 -3.02 -9.42
N ILE A 13 2.80 -3.47 -8.48
CA ILE A 13 2.58 -3.26 -7.04
C ILE A 13 3.11 -1.85 -6.71
N PRO A 14 2.26 -0.87 -6.40
CA PRO A 14 2.70 0.48 -6.14
C PRO A 14 3.41 0.55 -4.77
N SER A 15 4.29 1.55 -4.60
CA SER A 15 5.02 1.73 -3.35
C SER A 15 5.44 3.17 -3.13
N THR A 16 5.74 3.49 -1.87
CA THR A 16 6.49 4.68 -1.47
C THR A 16 7.68 4.23 -0.64
N LYS A 17 8.60 5.16 -0.38
CA LYS A 17 9.68 4.97 0.59
C LYS A 17 9.94 6.29 1.30
N LYS A 18 10.32 6.22 2.57
CA LYS A 18 10.61 7.38 3.40
C LYS A 18 11.78 7.07 4.32
N LEU A 19 12.69 8.03 4.46
CA LEU A 19 13.66 8.04 5.55
C LEU A 19 13.02 8.76 6.74
N GLY A 20 13.03 8.15 7.92
CA GLY A 20 12.46 8.69 9.13
C GLY A 20 12.93 7.90 10.35
N GLY A 21 12.73 8.45 11.54
CA GLY A 21 12.98 7.76 12.81
C GLY A 21 11.70 7.22 13.46
N PRO A 22 11.77 6.81 14.74
CA PRO A 22 10.62 6.28 15.48
C PRO A 22 9.38 7.16 15.40
N GLY A 23 8.21 6.54 15.15
CA GLY A 23 6.92 7.22 15.05
C GLY A 23 6.65 7.90 13.71
N SER A 24 7.57 7.83 12.75
CA SER A 24 7.35 8.38 11.40
C SER A 24 6.18 7.70 10.71
N VAL A 25 5.27 8.49 10.12
CA VAL A 25 4.17 7.96 9.29
C VAL A 25 4.70 7.49 7.93
N LEU A 26 4.34 6.25 7.55
CA LEU A 26 4.54 5.67 6.22
C LEU A 26 3.17 5.49 5.54
N VAL A 27 3.02 6.04 4.34
CA VAL A 27 1.77 5.97 3.54
C VAL A 27 1.99 5.04 2.36
N MET A 28 1.20 3.98 2.26
CA MET A 28 1.30 2.95 1.24
C MET A 28 0.13 3.09 0.27
N PRO A 29 0.37 3.34 -1.03
CA PRO A 29 -0.68 3.38 -2.02
C PRO A 29 -1.26 1.99 -2.27
N LEU A 30 -2.55 1.94 -2.55
CA LEU A 30 -3.27 0.75 -2.98
C LEU A 30 -3.86 1.01 -4.38
N THR A 31 -3.70 0.03 -5.26
CA THR A 31 -4.35 -0.01 -6.58
C THR A 31 -4.86 -1.43 -6.81
N ASN A 32 -5.79 -1.60 -7.76
CA ASN A 32 -6.21 -2.94 -8.14
C ASN A 32 -5.02 -3.73 -8.71
N LYS A 33 -4.86 -4.97 -8.23
CA LYS A 33 -3.72 -5.84 -8.58
C LYS A 33 -3.68 -6.28 -10.04
N ASP A 34 -4.82 -6.25 -10.74
CA ASP A 34 -4.99 -6.69 -12.13
C ASP A 34 -5.10 -5.51 -13.11
N SER A 35 -5.42 -4.29 -12.65
CA SER A 35 -5.45 -3.08 -13.48
C SER A 35 -5.34 -1.79 -12.65
N ILE A 36 -4.22 -1.06 -12.78
CA ILE A 36 -4.01 0.21 -12.06
C ILE A 36 -4.98 1.31 -12.49
N TRP A 37 -5.64 1.16 -13.65
CA TRP A 37 -6.62 2.09 -14.17
C TRP A 37 -8.02 1.91 -13.56
N SER A 38 -8.19 0.95 -12.66
CA SER A 38 -9.43 0.82 -11.89
C SER A 38 -9.48 1.88 -10.78
N PHE A 39 -10.03 3.05 -11.12
CA PHE A 39 -10.03 4.23 -10.23
C PHE A 39 -10.84 4.04 -8.95
N ASP A 40 -11.81 3.14 -8.94
CA ASP A 40 -12.57 2.79 -7.74
C ASP A 40 -11.72 2.05 -6.69
N HIS A 41 -10.61 1.43 -7.11
CA HIS A 41 -9.69 0.69 -6.24
C HIS A 41 -8.42 1.47 -5.88
N MET A 42 -8.29 2.73 -6.32
CA MET A 42 -7.19 3.59 -5.86
C MET A 42 -7.44 4.00 -4.42
N ASP A 43 -6.53 3.69 -3.51
CA ASP A 43 -6.65 4.10 -2.10
C ASP A 43 -5.26 4.25 -1.48
N ALA A 44 -5.21 4.51 -0.18
CA ALA A 44 -3.98 4.47 0.59
C ALA A 44 -4.25 3.99 2.03
N ALA A 45 -3.26 3.33 2.62
CA ALA A 45 -3.23 3.04 4.04
C ALA A 45 -1.99 3.69 4.67
N GLU A 46 -2.07 4.02 5.95
CA GLU A 46 -0.93 4.54 6.70
C GLU A 46 -0.61 3.65 7.91
N ILE A 47 0.67 3.63 8.27
CA ILE A 47 1.15 3.01 9.49
C ILE A 47 2.14 3.93 10.20
N THR A 48 2.09 3.89 11.52
CA THR A 48 3.14 4.41 12.40
C THR A 48 3.47 3.34 13.43
N ILE A 49 4.75 3.20 13.74
CA ILE A 49 5.24 2.37 14.83
C ILE A 49 5.92 3.33 15.80
N PRO A 50 5.34 3.62 16.98
CA PRO A 50 5.85 4.65 17.88
C PRO A 50 7.35 4.54 18.20
N ASP A 51 7.86 3.31 18.26
CA ASP A 51 9.24 2.99 18.63
C ASP A 51 10.08 2.44 17.45
N ALA A 52 9.71 2.68 16.19
CA ALA A 52 10.49 2.22 15.03
C ALA A 52 10.32 3.11 13.78
N PRO A 53 11.29 3.12 12.84
CA PRO A 53 12.60 2.43 12.88
C PRO A 53 13.64 3.17 13.73
N HIS A 54 14.45 2.43 14.48
CA HIS A 54 15.72 2.91 15.06
C HIS A 54 16.78 3.10 13.96
N PRO A 55 17.93 3.77 14.23
CA PRO A 55 18.94 4.10 13.21
C PRO A 55 19.52 2.91 12.43
N ASP A 56 19.48 1.70 13.01
CA ASP A 56 19.96 0.44 12.44
C ASP A 56 18.84 -0.50 11.98
N GLU A 57 17.60 -0.01 11.89
CA GLU A 57 16.42 -0.78 11.52
C GLU A 57 15.79 -0.35 10.18
N LEU A 58 14.95 -1.24 9.65
CA LEU A 58 14.09 -0.96 8.50
C LEU A 58 12.67 -1.44 8.80
N VAL A 59 11.69 -0.56 8.63
CA VAL A 59 10.27 -0.97 8.60
C VAL A 59 9.91 -1.30 7.15
N ILE A 60 9.51 -2.56 6.93
CA ILE A 60 8.93 -3.03 5.66
C ILE A 60 7.46 -3.34 5.93
N ALA A 61 6.58 -2.77 5.11
CA ALA A 61 5.15 -3.01 5.19
C ALA A 61 4.60 -3.45 3.83
N VAL A 62 3.60 -4.34 3.87
CA VAL A 62 2.81 -4.78 2.71
C VAL A 62 1.35 -4.59 3.08
N VAL A 63 0.58 -3.96 2.20
CA VAL A 63 -0.85 -3.71 2.40
C VAL A 63 -1.65 -4.40 1.33
N LEU A 64 -2.76 -5.01 1.73
CA LEU A 64 -3.74 -5.64 0.86
C LEU A 64 -5.14 -5.14 1.25
N ALA A 65 -6.03 -5.10 0.27
CA ALA A 65 -7.45 -4.84 0.46
C ALA A 65 -8.26 -5.90 -0.31
N ASP A 66 -9.47 -6.18 0.17
CA ASP A 66 -10.42 -7.12 -0.43
C ASP A 66 -11.39 -6.45 -1.41
N GLY A 67 -11.38 -5.11 -1.49
CA GLY A 67 -12.25 -4.34 -2.38
C GLY A 67 -11.77 -2.90 -2.62
N GLY A 68 -12.55 -2.14 -3.39
CA GLY A 68 -12.32 -0.72 -3.64
C GLY A 68 -12.86 0.20 -2.54
N ARG A 69 -12.76 1.52 -2.77
CA ARG A 69 -13.23 2.52 -1.79
C ARG A 69 -14.73 2.36 -1.51
N PRO A 70 -15.20 2.41 -0.23
CA PRO A 70 -16.61 2.18 0.12
C PRO A 70 -17.64 3.07 -0.59
N LEU A 71 -17.26 4.28 -0.99
CA LEU A 71 -18.12 5.26 -1.66
C LEU A 71 -17.49 5.75 -2.97
N ALA A 72 -17.01 4.81 -3.78
CA ALA A 72 -16.42 5.10 -5.09
C ALA A 72 -17.46 5.76 -6.02
N ARG A 73 -17.07 6.87 -6.66
CA ARG A 73 -17.97 7.77 -7.41
C ARG A 73 -17.26 8.62 -8.46
N VAL A 74 -16.11 8.14 -8.94
CA VAL A 74 -15.33 8.80 -10.00
C VAL A 74 -15.46 7.96 -11.25
N SER A 75 -15.67 8.60 -12.41
CA SER A 75 -15.72 7.88 -13.68
C SER A 75 -14.31 7.41 -14.07
N SER A 76 -14.18 6.12 -14.37
CA SER A 76 -13.00 5.48 -14.98
C SER A 76 -12.87 5.80 -16.46
#